data_AF-W7EXH2-F1
#
_entry.id   AF-W7EXH2-F1
#
_cell.length_a   1.000
_cell.length_b   1.000
_cell.length_c   1.000
_cell.angle_alpha   90.00
_cell.angle_beta   90.00
_cell.angle_gamma   90.00
#
_symmetry.space_group_name_H-M   'P 1'
#
loop_
_entity.id
_entity.type
_entity.pdbx_description
1 polymer ?
#
loop_
_entity_poly.entity_id
_entity_poly.type
_entity_poly.pdbx_seq_one_letter_code
_entity_poly.pdbx_strand_id
1 'polypeptide(L)'
;MFPSVQLKKTILLRLSKILSLSSVTSRNKAQELIKNGDIKVNNQVVNQNVFIDVNSKIQVKDKPIQVDICTKLWGIYKPKHIFCNTEKDYTYEEKIHFNKMIEEKKLLDRHNNNDNNNLLCVNNNNLNKEENYKILSSSNKMKHINRDNNLLNVNSYKYNYLVEKGQKNKERNFFLSELPKERSTCKHTNIITYNKLNMNIYDYIKKQNMLYEKKNHVTNYIPEHLIIINSLNSGSEGLLLLTNDGDFAKNLKDIQNNILTTYLIKVQEDLCIDKIKLLRKGCFINNQHIYPVNIEIIKSKHTSKWIKFTYVEKSHNYLLYLFSKYNITIRKCKRFSFGPYKYTDINTQFLMPLKIHSTINHFITTHNSKLILSHPKGNITKQQNQNKFLYINDYLKNSIIHDSQDITK
;
A
#
# COMPACT_ATOMS: atom_id res chain seq x y z
N MET A 1 -27.69 36.65 -33.02
CA MET A 1 -27.01 37.43 -31.96
C MET A 1 -26.18 36.46 -31.13
N PHE A 2 -24.86 36.67 -30.96
CA PHE A 2 -24.02 35.73 -30.20
C PHE A 2 -24.37 35.84 -28.70
N PRO A 3 -24.58 34.72 -27.98
CA PRO A 3 -24.76 34.78 -26.54
C PRO A 3 -23.56 35.50 -25.94
N SER A 4 -23.78 36.35 -24.93
CA SER A 4 -22.68 37.00 -24.23
C SER A 4 -21.79 35.91 -23.62
N VAL A 5 -20.58 35.76 -24.13
CA VAL A 5 -19.63 34.74 -23.68
C VAL A 5 -18.54 35.42 -22.86
N GLN A 6 -18.27 34.88 -21.67
CA GLN A 6 -17.20 35.35 -20.82
C GLN A 6 -16.04 34.36 -20.82
N LEU A 7 -14.81 34.87 -20.91
CA LEU A 7 -13.61 34.08 -20.72
C LEU A 7 -13.44 33.76 -19.23
N LYS A 8 -13.47 32.48 -18.89
CA LYS A 8 -13.20 31.98 -17.54
C LYS A 8 -11.85 31.27 -17.51
N LYS A 9 -11.02 31.65 -16.53
CA LYS A 9 -9.78 30.95 -16.21
C LYS A 9 -10.13 29.66 -15.46
N THR A 10 -9.85 28.52 -16.08
CA THR A 10 -10.25 27.19 -15.61
C THR A 10 -9.06 26.24 -15.61
N ILE A 11 -8.94 25.43 -14.56
CA ILE A 11 -7.98 24.32 -14.52
C ILE A 11 -8.73 23.05 -14.89
N LEU A 12 -8.29 22.36 -15.94
CA LEU A 12 -8.87 21.09 -16.37
C LEU A 12 -7.95 19.93 -16.00
N LEU A 13 -8.45 18.99 -15.21
CA LEU A 13 -7.74 17.76 -14.86
C LEU A 13 -8.64 16.55 -15.09
N ARG A 14 -8.03 15.39 -15.33
CA ARG A 14 -8.78 14.13 -15.37
C ARG A 14 -9.46 13.88 -14.03
N LEU A 15 -10.72 13.45 -14.06
CA LEU A 15 -11.51 13.15 -12.87
C LEU A 15 -10.78 12.19 -11.91
N SER A 16 -10.13 11.13 -12.42
CA SER A 16 -9.36 10.21 -11.57
C SER A 16 -8.17 10.88 -10.87
N LYS A 17 -7.56 11.90 -11.47
CA LYS A 17 -6.45 12.65 -10.88
C LYS A 17 -6.97 13.58 -9.77
N ILE A 18 -8.09 14.24 -9.99
CA ILE A 18 -8.72 15.10 -8.97
C ILE A 18 -9.06 14.29 -7.71
N LEU A 19 -9.72 13.14 -7.88
CA LEU A 19 -10.09 12.27 -6.75
C LEU A 19 -8.87 11.76 -5.96
N SER A 20 -7.76 11.50 -6.64
CA SER A 20 -6.50 11.11 -6.01
C SER A 20 -5.85 12.26 -5.25
N LEU A 21 -5.77 13.45 -5.86
CA LEU A 21 -5.19 14.63 -5.20
C LEU A 21 -6.02 15.06 -3.99
N SER A 22 -7.35 14.97 -4.07
CA SER A 22 -8.25 15.24 -2.95
C SER A 22 -8.21 14.14 -1.87
N SER A 23 -7.30 13.17 -1.99
CA SER A 23 -7.06 12.09 -1.03
C SER A 23 -8.28 11.21 -0.73
N VAL A 24 -9.21 11.11 -1.69
CA VAL A 24 -10.42 10.29 -1.58
C VAL A 24 -10.11 8.83 -1.92
N THR A 25 -9.45 8.59 -3.06
CA THR A 25 -9.18 7.23 -3.52
C THR A 25 -8.03 7.18 -4.51
N SER A 26 -7.50 5.99 -4.80
CA SER A 26 -6.43 5.82 -5.78
C SER A 26 -6.92 6.11 -7.19
N ARG A 27 -6.01 6.47 -8.12
CA ARG A 27 -6.38 6.71 -9.52
C ARG A 27 -7.06 5.51 -10.18
N ASN A 28 -6.61 4.29 -9.87
CA ASN A 28 -7.20 3.06 -10.40
C ASN A 28 -8.59 2.83 -9.81
N LYS A 29 -8.72 2.99 -8.49
CA LYS A 29 -10.02 2.81 -7.84
C LYS A 29 -11.02 3.89 -8.26
N ALA A 30 -10.56 5.11 -8.49
CA ALA A 30 -11.35 6.17 -9.09
C ALA A 30 -11.85 5.76 -10.48
N GLN A 31 -11.02 5.18 -11.33
CA GLN A 31 -11.46 4.69 -12.65
C GLN A 31 -12.52 3.59 -12.55
N GLU A 32 -12.41 2.68 -11.58
CA GLU A 32 -13.46 1.68 -11.32
C GLU A 32 -14.77 2.34 -10.90
N LEU A 33 -14.74 3.28 -9.94
CA LEU A 33 -15.93 4.02 -9.50
C LEU A 33 -16.56 4.82 -10.64
N ILE A 34 -15.75 5.42 -11.50
CA ILE A 34 -16.21 6.13 -12.70
C ILE A 34 -16.93 5.15 -13.61
N LYS A 35 -16.32 4.01 -13.94
CA LYS A 35 -16.93 2.99 -14.82
C LYS A 35 -18.26 2.46 -14.27
N ASN A 36 -18.39 2.35 -12.95
CA ASN A 36 -19.61 1.89 -12.29
C ASN A 36 -20.72 2.96 -12.20
N GLY A 37 -20.43 4.22 -12.55
CA GLY A 37 -21.40 5.32 -12.43
C GLY A 37 -21.58 5.85 -11.00
N ASP A 38 -20.64 5.55 -10.09
CA ASP A 38 -20.70 5.96 -8.68
C ASP A 38 -20.34 7.45 -8.47
N ILE A 39 -20.00 8.19 -9.54
CA ILE A 39 -19.51 9.57 -9.48
C ILE A 39 -20.40 10.50 -10.28
N LYS A 40 -20.83 11.59 -9.62
CA LYS A 40 -21.59 12.67 -10.24
C LYS A 40 -20.75 13.94 -10.30
N VAL A 41 -20.79 14.64 -11.43
CA VAL A 41 -20.19 15.97 -11.63
C VAL A 41 -21.31 16.92 -12.02
N ASN A 42 -21.53 17.98 -11.23
CA ASN A 42 -22.64 18.91 -11.42
C ASN A 42 -24.00 18.20 -11.58
N ASN A 43 -24.25 17.20 -10.73
CA ASN A 43 -25.45 16.34 -10.72
C ASN A 43 -25.61 15.39 -11.92
N GLN A 44 -24.63 15.31 -12.82
CA GLN A 44 -24.64 14.36 -13.94
C GLN A 44 -23.71 13.17 -13.63
N VAL A 45 -24.19 11.95 -13.85
CA VAL A 45 -23.39 10.73 -13.68
C VAL A 45 -22.33 10.65 -14.79
N VAL A 46 -21.08 10.39 -14.41
CA VAL A 46 -19.94 10.33 -15.34
C VAL A 46 -19.37 8.93 -15.39
N ASN A 47 -19.42 8.29 -16.56
CA ASN A 47 -18.97 6.90 -16.77
C ASN A 47 -17.58 6.76 -17.40
N GLN A 48 -16.95 7.88 -17.74
CA GLN A 48 -15.65 7.91 -18.43
C GLN A 48 -14.67 8.86 -17.73
N ASN A 49 -13.38 8.55 -17.79
CA ASN A 49 -12.34 9.36 -17.16
C ASN A 49 -12.02 10.63 -17.98
N VAL A 50 -12.94 11.60 -17.93
CA VAL A 50 -12.88 12.85 -18.68
C VAL A 50 -12.15 13.97 -17.93
N PHE A 51 -11.75 15.00 -18.66
CA PHE A 51 -11.25 16.24 -18.07
C PHE A 51 -12.42 17.06 -17.53
N ILE A 52 -12.31 17.53 -16.29
CA ILE A 52 -13.32 18.38 -15.64
C ILE A 52 -12.66 19.61 -15.04
N ASP A 53 -13.44 20.69 -14.91
CA ASP A 53 -13.05 21.88 -14.16
C ASP A 53 -12.91 21.49 -12.68
N VAL A 54 -11.76 21.81 -12.09
CA VAL A 54 -11.47 21.58 -10.66
C VAL A 54 -12.51 22.25 -9.75
N ASN A 55 -13.14 23.34 -10.19
CA ASN A 55 -14.20 24.03 -9.44
C ASN A 55 -15.59 23.40 -9.59
N SER A 56 -15.71 22.27 -10.31
CA SER A 56 -16.98 21.56 -10.46
C SER A 56 -17.41 20.92 -9.14
N LYS A 57 -18.72 20.81 -8.93
CA LYS A 57 -19.26 20.07 -7.78
C LYS A 57 -19.17 18.58 -8.06
N ILE A 58 -18.34 17.86 -7.32
CA ILE A 58 -18.13 16.41 -7.47
C ILE A 58 -18.78 15.70 -6.27
N GLN A 59 -19.50 14.62 -6.55
CA GLN A 59 -20.05 13.72 -5.55
C GLN A 59 -19.59 12.30 -5.84
N VAL A 60 -19.19 11.57 -4.80
CA VAL A 60 -18.82 10.14 -4.86
C VAL A 60 -19.82 9.39 -4.00
N LYS A 61 -20.60 8.47 -4.59
CA LYS A 61 -21.69 7.74 -3.91
C LYS A 61 -22.63 8.69 -3.17
N ASP A 62 -23.08 9.73 -3.88
CA ASP A 62 -23.95 10.81 -3.40
C ASP A 62 -23.39 11.69 -2.27
N LYS A 63 -22.14 11.47 -1.83
CA LYS A 63 -21.47 12.34 -0.86
C LYS A 63 -20.68 13.43 -1.59
N PRO A 64 -20.91 14.72 -1.31
CA PRO A 64 -20.09 15.79 -1.87
C PRO A 64 -18.67 15.69 -1.31
N ILE A 65 -17.67 15.88 -2.19
CA ILE A 65 -16.27 15.91 -1.78
C ILE A 65 -15.74 17.34 -1.83
N GLN A 66 -14.85 17.66 -0.90
CA GLN A 66 -14.06 18.89 -1.00
C GLN A 66 -12.90 18.66 -1.96
N VAL A 67 -12.93 19.37 -3.09
CA VAL A 67 -11.85 19.28 -4.07
C VAL A 67 -10.63 20.03 -3.55
N ASP A 68 -9.54 19.31 -3.38
CA ASP A 68 -8.21 19.83 -3.09
C ASP A 68 -7.22 19.27 -4.11
N ILE A 69 -6.51 20.17 -4.79
CA ILE A 69 -5.50 19.84 -5.81
C ILE A 69 -4.08 20.10 -5.31
N CYS A 70 -3.90 20.55 -4.07
CA CYS A 70 -2.60 20.82 -3.50
C CYS A 70 -1.84 19.52 -3.25
N THR A 71 -0.61 19.43 -3.76
CA THR A 71 0.31 18.36 -3.40
C THR A 71 0.71 18.50 -1.94
N LYS A 72 0.51 17.44 -1.16
CA LYS A 72 0.81 17.36 0.26
C LYS A 72 1.80 16.22 0.52
N LEU A 73 2.60 16.39 1.55
CA LEU A 73 3.61 15.43 1.97
C LEU A 73 3.41 15.13 3.46
N TRP A 74 3.57 13.85 3.81
CA TRP A 74 3.57 13.37 5.18
C TRP A 74 4.81 12.51 5.43
N GLY A 75 5.24 12.47 6.68
CA GLY A 75 6.33 11.60 7.15
C GLY A 75 5.87 10.78 8.34
N ILE A 76 6.38 9.55 8.42
CA ILE A 76 6.22 8.67 9.58
C ILE A 76 7.47 7.83 9.76
N TYR A 77 7.80 7.48 11.01
CA TYR A 77 8.79 6.44 11.28
C TYR A 77 8.11 5.08 11.16
N LYS A 78 8.47 4.32 10.13
CA LYS A 78 8.01 2.94 9.98
C LYS A 78 8.80 2.03 10.94
N PRO A 79 8.17 1.31 11.86
CA PRO A 79 8.86 0.31 12.68
C PRO A 79 9.06 -1.01 11.93
N LYS A 80 9.79 -1.93 12.56
CA LYS A 80 10.01 -3.29 12.02
C LYS A 80 8.72 -4.12 12.04
N HIS A 81 8.65 -5.10 11.14
CA HIS A 81 7.53 -6.04 10.96
C HIS A 81 6.23 -5.38 10.48
N ILE A 82 6.33 -4.16 9.95
CA ILE A 82 5.24 -3.45 9.27
C ILE A 82 5.54 -3.41 7.78
N PHE A 83 4.51 -3.48 6.94
CA PHE A 83 4.69 -3.60 5.50
C PHE A 83 4.11 -2.43 4.74
N CYS A 84 4.75 -2.11 3.63
CA CYS A 84 4.41 -1.00 2.76
C CYS A 84 3.70 -1.51 1.48
N ASN A 85 2.69 -2.37 1.62
CA ASN A 85 1.86 -2.77 0.49
C ASN A 85 0.60 -1.88 0.43
N THR A 86 0.01 -1.73 -0.76
CA THR A 86 -1.15 -0.86 -1.05
C THR A 86 -2.45 -1.65 -1.19
N GLU A 87 -2.38 -2.96 -1.39
CA GLU A 87 -3.54 -3.84 -1.62
C GLU A 87 -4.28 -4.21 -0.34
N LYS A 88 -5.55 -3.81 -0.18
CA LYS A 88 -6.32 -4.08 1.06
C LYS A 88 -6.47 -5.58 1.39
N ASP A 89 -6.33 -6.46 0.40
CA ASP A 89 -6.45 -7.91 0.55
C ASP A 89 -5.07 -8.55 0.82
N TYR A 90 -4.51 -8.26 1.99
CA TYR A 90 -3.25 -8.90 2.44
C TYR A 90 -3.51 -10.35 2.88
N THR A 91 -3.73 -11.27 1.93
CA THR A 91 -3.50 -12.69 2.21
C THR A 91 -1.99 -12.93 2.20
N TYR A 92 -1.41 -13.00 3.40
CA TYR A 92 0.02 -12.80 3.60
C TYR A 92 0.93 -13.85 2.96
N GLU A 93 2.14 -13.43 2.58
CA GLU A 93 3.30 -14.26 2.21
C GLU A 93 3.71 -15.28 3.28
N GLU A 94 3.24 -15.17 4.52
CA GLU A 94 3.34 -16.25 5.52
C GLU A 94 2.55 -17.47 5.09
N LYS A 95 1.39 -17.31 4.44
CA LYS A 95 0.64 -18.43 3.86
C LYS A 95 1.39 -19.05 2.68
N ILE A 96 2.06 -18.24 1.87
CA ILE A 96 2.89 -18.72 0.76
C ILE A 96 4.13 -19.43 1.31
N HIS A 97 4.83 -18.87 2.30
CA HIS A 97 6.01 -19.48 2.90
C HIS A 97 5.66 -20.69 3.77
N PHE A 98 4.54 -20.66 4.49
CA PHE A 98 3.98 -21.79 5.25
C PHE A 98 3.48 -22.89 4.33
N ASN A 99 2.75 -22.56 3.25
CA ASN A 99 2.33 -23.55 2.26
C ASN A 99 3.55 -24.12 1.52
N LYS A 100 4.54 -23.30 1.19
CA LYS A 100 5.80 -23.75 0.58
C LYS A 100 6.62 -24.62 1.53
N MET A 101 6.70 -24.28 2.82
CA MET A 101 7.33 -25.13 3.84
C MET A 101 6.54 -26.41 4.12
N ILE A 102 5.21 -26.38 4.03
CA ILE A 102 4.37 -27.57 4.12
C ILE A 102 4.56 -28.45 2.88
N GLU A 103 4.64 -27.87 1.69
CA GLU A 103 4.93 -28.60 0.46
C GLU A 103 6.32 -29.22 0.49
N GLU A 104 7.33 -28.46 0.89
CA GLU A 104 8.71 -28.94 1.07
C GLU A 104 8.78 -30.06 2.13
N LYS A 105 8.06 -29.93 3.26
CA LYS A 105 7.94 -31.01 4.26
C LYS A 105 7.20 -32.24 3.73
N LYS A 106 6.09 -32.06 3.02
CA LYS A 106 5.36 -33.18 2.38
C LYS A 106 6.20 -33.89 1.33
N LEU A 107 7.07 -33.18 0.61
CA LEU A 107 8.01 -33.76 -0.35
C LEU A 107 9.12 -34.54 0.38
N LEU A 108 9.67 -33.99 1.46
CA LEU A 108 10.66 -34.66 2.32
C LEU A 108 10.08 -35.91 3.01
N ASP A 109 8.84 -35.85 3.50
CA ASP A 109 8.15 -36.99 4.14
C ASP A 109 7.80 -38.08 3.11
N ARG A 110 7.53 -37.71 1.85
CA ARG A 110 7.35 -38.68 0.75
C ARG A 110 8.67 -39.36 0.37
N HIS A 111 9.79 -38.66 0.40
CA HIS A 111 11.11 -39.26 0.17
C HIS A 111 11.52 -40.18 1.34
N ASN A 112 11.31 -39.76 2.59
CA ASN A 112 11.62 -40.58 3.76
C ASN A 112 10.71 -41.81 3.93
N ASN A 113 9.45 -41.75 3.46
CA ASN A 113 8.56 -42.92 3.45
C ASN A 113 8.85 -43.89 2.28
N ASN A 114 9.52 -43.43 1.21
CA ASN A 114 10.01 -44.32 0.15
C ASN A 114 11.32 -45.02 0.55
N ASP A 115 12.13 -44.42 1.42
CA ASP A 115 13.37 -45.03 1.92
C ASP A 115 13.16 -45.97 3.12
N ASN A 116 11.98 -45.94 3.77
CA ASN A 116 11.62 -46.83 4.88
C ASN A 116 10.70 -48.01 4.49
N ASN A 117 10.43 -48.22 3.21
CA ASN A 117 9.66 -49.38 2.70
C ASN A 117 10.52 -50.41 1.95
N ASN A 118 11.84 -50.44 2.22
CA ASN A 118 12.72 -51.52 1.77
C ASN A 118 13.34 -52.27 2.95
N LEU A 119 12.49 -52.75 3.88
CA LEU A 119 12.82 -53.88 4.75
C LEU A 119 11.53 -54.49 5.30
N LEU A 120 10.77 -55.13 4.40
CA LEU A 120 10.04 -56.36 4.67
C LEU A 120 9.61 -56.94 3.32
N CYS A 121 10.34 -57.99 2.97
CA CYS A 121 10.15 -58.82 1.82
C CYS A 121 8.92 -59.72 1.99
N VAL A 122 8.46 -60.20 0.82
CA VAL A 122 7.77 -61.48 0.59
C VAL A 122 6.23 -61.44 0.50
N ASN A 123 5.79 -61.60 -0.76
CA ASN A 123 4.68 -62.39 -1.28
C ASN A 123 3.43 -61.71 -1.89
N ASN A 124 3.39 -61.86 -3.21
CA ASN A 124 2.31 -62.33 -4.08
C ASN A 124 1.34 -61.31 -4.70
N ASN A 125 1.67 -60.95 -5.95
CA ASN A 125 0.88 -61.18 -7.18
C ASN A 125 -0.62 -60.82 -7.15
N ASN A 126 -1.01 -59.72 -7.81
CA ASN A 126 -1.51 -59.77 -9.21
C ASN A 126 -2.11 -58.44 -9.71
N LEU A 127 -1.65 -58.04 -10.91
CA LEU A 127 -2.41 -57.52 -12.06
C LEU A 127 -3.40 -56.36 -11.86
N ASN A 128 -3.07 -55.16 -12.37
CA ASN A 128 -3.46 -54.72 -13.73
C ASN A 128 -3.21 -53.21 -13.94
N LYS A 129 -2.58 -52.90 -15.10
CA LYS A 129 -2.93 -51.88 -16.12
C LYS A 129 -3.19 -50.43 -15.64
N GLU A 130 -2.73 -49.37 -16.29
CA GLU A 130 -2.12 -49.13 -17.59
C GLU A 130 -1.55 -47.70 -17.53
N GLU A 131 -0.47 -47.49 -18.27
CA GLU A 131 0.13 -46.19 -18.55
C GLU A 131 -0.86 -45.28 -19.31
N ASN A 132 -0.79 -43.96 -19.09
CA ASN A 132 -0.63 -43.01 -20.21
C ASN A 132 -0.36 -41.55 -19.78
N TYR A 133 0.40 -40.91 -20.67
CA TYR A 133 1.19 -39.68 -20.54
C TYR A 133 0.47 -38.36 -20.87
N LYS A 134 1.23 -37.26 -20.67
CA LYS A 134 1.27 -35.94 -21.38
C LYS A 134 0.34 -34.83 -20.86
N ILE A 135 0.85 -33.72 -20.32
CA ILE A 135 1.66 -32.61 -20.88
C ILE A 135 0.83 -31.55 -21.65
N LEU A 136 0.84 -30.33 -21.07
CA LEU A 136 0.69 -28.97 -21.63
C LEU A 136 -0.59 -28.62 -22.44
N SER A 137 -1.33 -27.62 -21.95
CA SER A 137 -1.27 -26.23 -22.45
C SER A 137 -2.55 -25.43 -22.12
N SER A 138 -2.34 -24.13 -21.94
CA SER A 138 -3.30 -23.05 -21.71
C SER A 138 -4.33 -22.87 -22.83
N SER A 139 -5.59 -22.53 -22.51
CA SER A 139 -6.23 -21.25 -22.88
C SER A 139 -7.77 -21.22 -22.73
N ASN A 140 -8.25 -20.10 -22.20
CA ASN A 140 -9.42 -19.31 -22.59
C ASN A 140 -10.89 -19.77 -22.36
N LYS A 141 -11.61 -18.80 -21.74
CA LYS A 141 -12.96 -18.28 -22.01
C LYS A 141 -14.21 -18.98 -21.41
N MET A 142 -14.70 -18.33 -20.34
CA MET A 142 -15.97 -17.56 -20.29
C MET A 142 -17.28 -18.25 -20.72
N LYS A 143 -18.22 -18.47 -19.78
CA LYS A 143 -19.52 -17.75 -19.65
C LYS A 143 -20.50 -18.44 -18.69
N HIS A 144 -21.23 -17.56 -17.98
CA HIS A 144 -22.42 -17.69 -17.14
C HIS A 144 -23.34 -18.91 -17.30
N ILE A 145 -23.79 -19.45 -16.14
CA ILE A 145 -25.19 -19.83 -15.91
C ILE A 145 -25.60 -19.31 -14.52
N ASN A 146 -26.76 -18.68 -14.49
CA ASN A 146 -27.47 -18.11 -13.33
C ASN A 146 -28.47 -19.16 -12.79
N ARG A 147 -28.68 -19.23 -11.48
CA ARG A 147 -29.99 -19.45 -10.79
C ARG A 147 -29.81 -19.71 -9.29
N ASP A 148 -30.17 -18.69 -8.51
CA ASP A 148 -31.02 -18.68 -7.31
C ASP A 148 -31.23 -20.00 -6.54
N ASN A 149 -30.79 -20.04 -5.27
CA ASN A 149 -31.68 -19.97 -4.09
C ASN A 149 -30.95 -20.35 -2.79
N ASN A 150 -31.22 -19.53 -1.77
CA ASN A 150 -31.39 -19.82 -0.33
C ASN A 150 -30.23 -20.35 0.53
N LEU A 151 -30.07 -19.62 1.66
CA LEU A 151 -29.65 -20.03 3.00
C LEU A 151 -28.77 -21.27 3.14
N LEU A 152 -27.62 -21.14 3.81
CA LEU A 152 -27.27 -22.03 4.94
C LEU A 152 -26.03 -21.54 5.72
N ASN A 153 -26.29 -21.30 7.00
CA ASN A 153 -25.47 -21.57 8.19
C ASN A 153 -23.96 -21.31 8.21
N VAL A 154 -23.62 -20.35 9.06
CA VAL A 154 -22.37 -20.30 9.82
C VAL A 154 -22.26 -21.57 10.66
N ASN A 155 -21.43 -22.53 10.23
CA ASN A 155 -21.01 -23.65 11.08
C ASN A 155 -19.62 -23.37 11.64
N SER A 156 -19.60 -23.05 12.94
CA SER A 156 -18.44 -23.14 13.81
C SER A 156 -18.03 -24.61 13.99
N TYR A 157 -16.83 -25.00 13.57
CA TYR A 157 -16.29 -26.32 13.87
C TYR A 157 -15.43 -26.27 15.14
N LYS A 158 -15.97 -26.80 16.24
CA LYS A 158 -15.25 -27.30 17.41
C LYS A 158 -14.83 -28.75 17.12
N TYR A 159 -13.60 -29.14 17.49
CA TYR A 159 -13.20 -30.55 17.59
C TYR A 159 -13.03 -30.94 19.07
N ASN A 160 -13.67 -32.05 19.45
CA ASN A 160 -13.72 -32.62 20.79
C ASN A 160 -12.65 -33.71 21.00
N TYR A 161 -12.21 -33.82 22.26
CA TYR A 161 -11.41 -34.91 22.82
C TYR A 161 -12.22 -36.21 22.99
N LEU A 162 -11.53 -37.35 22.91
CA LEU A 162 -12.01 -38.67 23.34
C LEU A 162 -11.60 -38.92 24.81
N VAL A 163 -12.56 -39.39 25.61
CA VAL A 163 -12.38 -39.91 26.98
C VAL A 163 -13.03 -41.29 27.02
N GLU A 164 -12.26 -42.31 27.37
CA GLU A 164 -12.76 -43.65 27.67
C GLU A 164 -13.23 -43.76 29.13
N LYS A 165 -14.33 -44.51 29.33
CA LYS A 165 -14.98 -44.74 30.63
C LYS A 165 -14.47 -46.04 31.27
N GLY A 166 -14.30 -46.01 32.60
CA GLY A 166 -14.22 -47.18 33.48
C GLY A 166 -14.60 -46.80 34.92
N GLN A 167 -15.35 -47.65 35.62
CA GLN A 167 -16.25 -47.35 36.73
C GLN A 167 -15.65 -47.37 38.17
N LYS A 168 -16.27 -46.55 39.04
CA LYS A 168 -16.64 -46.74 40.47
C LYS A 168 -15.70 -47.49 41.44
N ASN A 169 -15.20 -46.80 42.48
CA ASN A 169 -15.76 -46.76 43.85
C ASN A 169 -14.75 -46.29 44.93
N LYS A 170 -15.26 -45.41 45.81
CA LYS A 170 -15.07 -45.23 47.27
C LYS A 170 -13.73 -45.46 48.01
N GLU A 171 -13.45 -44.43 48.83
CA GLU A 171 -12.91 -44.41 50.21
C GLU A 171 -11.41 -44.19 50.49
N ARG A 172 -11.18 -43.08 51.22
CA ARG A 172 -10.35 -42.86 52.42
C ARG A 172 -8.81 -43.00 52.39
N ASN A 173 -8.20 -41.89 52.82
CA ASN A 173 -7.12 -41.73 53.80
C ASN A 173 -5.67 -42.19 53.48
N PHE A 174 -4.77 -41.24 53.79
CA PHE A 174 -3.52 -41.38 54.54
C PHE A 174 -2.17 -41.59 53.82
N PHE A 175 -1.23 -40.77 54.29
CA PHE A 175 0.24 -40.85 54.38
C PHE A 175 1.21 -40.53 53.23
N LEU A 176 2.14 -39.63 53.59
CA LEU A 176 3.48 -39.40 53.04
C LEU A 176 4.36 -40.66 53.08
N SER A 177 5.19 -40.86 52.06
CA SER A 177 6.63 -41.23 52.15
C SER A 177 7.17 -41.33 50.71
N GLU A 178 8.04 -40.40 50.30
CA GLU A 178 9.52 -40.49 50.24
C GLU A 178 10.05 -40.73 48.82
N LEU A 179 11.04 -39.92 48.46
CA LEU A 179 11.72 -39.84 47.16
C LEU A 179 12.65 -41.04 46.95
N PRO A 180 13.04 -41.32 45.69
CA PRO A 180 14.39 -40.90 45.31
C PRO A 180 14.44 -40.07 44.03
N LYS A 181 15.36 -39.10 44.05
CA LYS A 181 15.65 -38.15 42.99
C LYS A 181 16.47 -38.83 41.89
N GLU A 182 15.90 -38.94 40.69
CA GLU A 182 16.67 -38.92 39.44
C GLU A 182 16.13 -37.80 38.54
N ARG A 183 17.00 -36.84 38.23
CA ARG A 183 16.70 -35.60 37.52
C ARG A 183 16.45 -35.91 36.04
N SER A 184 15.19 -36.10 35.66
CA SER A 184 14.77 -36.01 34.27
C SER A 184 14.60 -34.54 33.90
N THR A 185 15.38 -34.12 32.91
CA THR A 185 15.39 -32.77 32.35
C THR A 185 14.04 -32.45 31.74
N CYS A 186 13.25 -31.61 32.40
CA CYS A 186 12.06 -31.01 31.79
C CYS A 186 12.52 -30.14 30.62
N LYS A 187 12.45 -30.70 29.41
CA LYS A 187 12.48 -29.93 28.17
C LYS A 187 11.31 -28.96 28.25
N HIS A 188 11.59 -27.71 28.60
CA HIS A 188 10.75 -26.59 28.22
C HIS A 188 10.54 -26.70 26.71
N THR A 189 9.40 -27.27 26.30
CA THR A 189 8.89 -27.05 24.96
C THR A 189 8.61 -25.56 24.91
N ASN A 190 9.58 -24.82 24.39
CA ASN A 190 9.43 -23.43 23.99
C ASN A 190 8.20 -23.38 23.09
N ILE A 191 7.06 -23.00 23.67
CA ILE A 191 5.92 -22.51 22.94
C ILE A 191 6.44 -21.21 22.33
N ILE A 192 6.98 -21.31 21.10
CA ILE A 192 7.40 -20.15 20.35
C ILE A 192 6.14 -19.32 20.15
N THR A 193 6.07 -18.21 20.87
CA THR A 193 5.01 -17.21 20.77
C THR A 193 5.14 -16.51 19.41
N TYR A 194 4.63 -17.14 18.35
CA TYR A 194 4.48 -16.53 17.01
C TYR A 194 3.31 -15.52 16.96
N ASN A 195 3.19 -14.67 17.98
CA ASN A 195 2.17 -13.63 18.06
C ASN A 195 2.76 -12.24 17.80
N LYS A 196 3.26 -12.00 16.58
CA LYS A 196 3.54 -10.64 16.11
C LYS A 196 3.07 -10.48 14.68
N LEU A 197 1.75 -10.38 14.54
CA LEU A 197 1.05 -10.18 13.28
C LEU A 197 1.73 -9.09 12.44
N ASN A 198 2.11 -9.47 11.23
CA ASN A 198 2.54 -8.59 10.16
C ASN A 198 1.40 -7.60 9.82
N MET A 199 1.56 -6.32 10.18
CA MET A 199 0.53 -5.30 9.96
C MET A 199 0.88 -4.40 8.79
N ASN A 200 -0.12 -3.96 8.03
CA ASN A 200 0.08 -2.97 6.99
C ASN A 200 0.34 -1.57 7.59
N ILE A 201 1.14 -0.74 6.90
CA ILE A 201 1.45 0.62 7.32
C ILE A 201 0.20 1.51 7.43
N TYR A 202 -0.80 1.39 6.57
CA TYR A 202 -2.03 2.18 6.64
C TYR A 202 -2.84 1.80 7.89
N ASP A 203 -2.92 0.51 8.22
CA ASP A 203 -3.61 0.05 9.42
C ASP A 203 -2.84 0.43 10.69
N TYR A 204 -1.51 0.38 10.63
CA TYR A 204 -0.65 0.91 11.69
C TYR A 204 -0.94 2.39 11.96
N ILE A 205 -0.95 3.23 10.91
CA ILE A 205 -1.23 4.66 11.01
C ILE A 205 -2.60 4.89 11.65
N LYS A 206 -3.65 4.20 11.17
CA LYS A 206 -5.02 4.32 11.73
C LYS A 206 -5.08 3.90 13.19
N LYS A 207 -4.43 2.78 13.54
CA LYS A 207 -4.37 2.27 14.91
C LYS A 207 -3.67 3.25 15.85
N GLN A 208 -2.52 3.81 15.44
CA GLN A 208 -1.82 4.82 16.25
C GLN A 208 -2.67 6.07 16.44
N ASN A 209 -3.34 6.53 15.38
CA ASN A 209 -4.23 7.69 15.47
C ASN A 209 -5.37 7.45 16.45
N MET A 210 -6.08 6.33 16.33
CA MET A 210 -7.18 5.98 17.22
C MET A 210 -6.74 5.92 18.69
N LEU A 211 -5.52 5.42 18.97
CA LEU A 211 -4.96 5.42 20.32
C LEU A 211 -4.71 6.84 20.84
N TYR A 212 -4.24 7.75 19.98
CA TYR A 212 -4.00 9.14 20.33
C TYR A 212 -5.27 9.95 20.54
N GLU A 213 -6.27 9.78 19.66
CA GLU A 213 -7.58 10.42 19.77
C GLU A 213 -8.26 10.03 21.09
N LYS A 214 -8.22 8.74 21.45
CA LYS A 214 -8.75 8.24 22.73
C LYS A 214 -8.02 8.82 23.93
N LYS A 215 -6.69 8.94 23.85
CA LYS A 215 -5.87 9.43 24.97
C LYS A 215 -6.04 10.92 25.22
N ASN A 216 -6.22 11.72 24.16
CA ASN A 216 -6.22 13.19 24.26
C ASN A 216 -7.61 13.81 24.03
N HIS A 217 -8.64 13.01 23.77
CA HIS A 217 -10.01 13.47 23.46
C HIS A 217 -10.05 14.48 22.29
N VAL A 218 -9.20 14.27 21.28
CA VAL A 218 -9.09 15.12 20.09
C VAL A 218 -9.42 14.30 18.85
N THR A 219 -9.97 14.92 17.82
CA THR A 219 -10.14 14.31 16.49
C THR A 219 -8.97 14.72 15.60
N ASN A 220 -8.33 13.74 14.97
CA ASN A 220 -7.22 13.98 14.06
C ASN A 220 -7.52 13.35 12.69
N TYR A 221 -7.75 14.22 11.70
CA TYR A 221 -8.10 13.77 10.36
C TYR A 221 -6.91 13.12 9.65
N ILE A 222 -7.09 11.88 9.21
CA ILE A 222 -6.14 11.16 8.36
C ILE A 222 -6.74 11.04 6.96
N PRO A 223 -5.99 11.41 5.90
CA PRO A 223 -6.48 11.26 4.53
C PRO A 223 -6.84 9.80 4.21
N GLU A 224 -7.95 9.59 3.51
CA GLU A 224 -8.42 8.23 3.17
C GLU A 224 -7.47 7.52 2.21
N HIS A 225 -6.85 8.28 1.31
CA HIS A 225 -5.88 7.80 0.34
C HIS A 225 -4.52 8.47 0.50
N LEU A 226 -3.49 7.64 0.67
CA LEU A 226 -2.10 8.04 0.78
C LEU A 226 -1.24 7.12 -0.10
N ILE A 227 -0.23 7.69 -0.75
CA ILE A 227 0.68 7.00 -1.67
C ILE A 227 2.06 6.96 -1.02
N ILE A 228 2.64 5.77 -0.91
CA ILE A 228 3.98 5.59 -0.32
C ILE A 228 5.06 5.99 -1.33
N ILE A 229 5.98 6.85 -0.91
CA ILE A 229 7.20 7.22 -1.62
C ILE A 229 8.33 6.32 -1.12
N ASN A 230 8.96 5.56 -2.02
CA ASN A 230 9.90 4.45 -1.74
C ASN A 230 9.51 3.60 -0.52
N SER A 231 8.85 2.47 -0.79
CA SER A 231 8.51 1.48 0.24
C SER A 231 9.74 1.06 1.04
N LEU A 232 9.52 0.56 2.25
CA LEU A 232 10.58 -0.04 3.05
C LEU A 232 10.25 -1.51 3.27
N ASN A 233 11.30 -2.32 3.29
CA ASN A 233 11.21 -3.73 3.62
C ASN A 233 10.62 -3.94 5.03
N SER A 234 9.95 -5.06 5.23
CA SER A 234 9.31 -5.40 6.51
C SER A 234 10.30 -5.42 7.66
N GLY A 235 11.48 -6.01 7.46
CA GLY A 235 12.58 -6.03 8.42
C GLY A 235 13.33 -4.69 8.58
N SER A 236 13.08 -3.72 7.70
CA SER A 236 13.66 -2.38 7.76
C SER A 236 12.76 -1.41 8.52
N GLU A 237 13.37 -0.44 9.17
CA GLU A 237 12.69 0.64 9.90
C GLU A 237 13.20 2.01 9.43
N GLY A 238 12.58 3.10 9.87
CA GLY A 238 13.07 4.45 9.59
C GLY A 238 12.05 5.34 8.89
N LEU A 239 12.54 6.45 8.35
CA LEU A 239 11.74 7.46 7.67
C LEU A 239 10.93 6.86 6.51
N LEU A 240 9.63 7.08 6.47
CA LEU A 240 8.75 6.76 5.35
C LEU A 240 7.94 7.99 4.97
N LEU A 241 7.99 8.35 3.69
CA LEU A 241 7.25 9.49 3.17
C LEU A 241 5.99 9.01 2.45
N LEU A 242 4.91 9.78 2.60
CA LEU A 242 3.63 9.55 1.95
C LEU A 242 3.12 10.85 1.29
N THR A 243 2.39 10.73 0.19
CA THR A 243 1.80 11.88 -0.53
C THR A 243 0.42 11.53 -1.10
N ASN A 244 -0.36 12.53 -1.46
CA ASN A 244 -1.62 12.41 -2.19
C ASN A 244 -1.41 12.48 -3.72
N ASP A 245 -0.26 12.96 -4.18
CA ASP A 245 0.04 13.15 -5.60
C ASP A 245 0.90 12.02 -6.17
N GLY A 246 0.29 11.20 -7.02
CA GLY A 246 0.97 10.10 -7.69
C GLY A 246 2.06 10.52 -8.67
N ASP A 247 1.96 11.70 -9.29
CA ASP A 247 2.99 12.19 -10.21
C ASP A 247 4.21 12.69 -9.43
N PHE A 248 3.98 13.43 -8.35
CA PHE A 248 5.03 13.80 -7.40
C PHE A 248 5.73 12.56 -6.82
N ALA A 249 4.95 11.56 -6.38
CA ALA A 249 5.51 10.29 -5.92
C ALA A 249 6.37 9.62 -6.99
N LYS A 250 5.92 9.58 -8.25
CA LYS A 250 6.69 9.00 -9.36
C LYS A 250 8.01 9.75 -9.58
N ASN A 251 7.98 11.08 -9.59
CA ASN A 251 9.18 11.90 -9.74
C ASN A 251 10.17 11.66 -8.60
N LEU A 252 9.70 11.56 -7.35
CA LEU A 252 10.59 11.29 -6.22
C LEU A 252 11.23 9.89 -6.28
N LYS A 253 10.60 8.91 -6.95
CA LYS A 253 11.14 7.55 -7.13
C LYS A 253 12.10 7.43 -8.32
N ASP A 254 12.15 8.43 -9.19
CA ASP A 254 12.96 8.37 -10.39
C ASP A 254 14.45 8.53 -10.05
N ILE A 255 15.27 7.58 -10.53
CA ILE A 255 16.72 7.61 -10.32
C ILE A 255 17.33 8.83 -11.01
N GLN A 256 16.78 9.25 -12.16
CA GLN A 256 17.30 10.39 -12.93
C GLN A 256 17.28 11.70 -12.13
N ASN A 257 16.40 11.79 -11.14
CA ASN A 257 16.26 12.93 -10.25
C ASN A 257 17.31 12.96 -9.12
N ASN A 258 18.16 11.93 -9.01
CA ASN A 258 19.33 11.87 -8.12
C ASN A 258 19.03 12.18 -6.65
N ILE A 259 17.86 11.76 -6.16
CA ILE A 259 17.48 11.97 -4.76
C ILE A 259 18.25 10.98 -3.88
N LEU A 260 19.14 11.53 -3.07
CA LEU A 260 19.98 10.75 -2.16
C LEU A 260 19.16 10.19 -1.00
N THR A 261 19.38 8.91 -0.72
CA THR A 261 18.81 8.21 0.43
C THR A 261 19.93 7.69 1.30
N THR A 262 19.87 7.98 2.60
CA THR A 262 20.88 7.53 3.57
C THR A 262 20.29 6.48 4.50
N TYR A 263 21.02 5.38 4.67
CA TYR A 263 20.69 4.30 5.58
C TYR A 263 21.75 4.15 6.67
N LEU A 264 21.31 3.83 7.88
CA LEU A 264 22.14 3.31 8.96
C LEU A 264 21.98 1.79 9.00
N ILE A 265 23.03 1.08 8.61
CA ILE A 265 23.02 -0.36 8.41
C ILE A 265 23.93 -1.00 9.44
N LYS A 266 23.42 -1.98 10.17
CA LYS A 266 24.22 -2.85 11.03
C LYS A 266 24.51 -4.15 10.31
N VAL A 267 25.78 -4.44 10.08
CA VAL A 267 26.25 -5.69 9.46
C VAL A 267 26.88 -6.60 10.51
N GLN A 268 26.86 -7.91 10.27
CA GLN A 268 27.45 -8.91 11.16
C GLN A 268 28.93 -9.12 10.90
N GLU A 269 29.32 -9.08 9.63
CA GLU A 269 30.66 -9.41 9.18
C GLU A 269 31.64 -8.27 9.45
N ASP A 270 32.92 -8.64 9.52
CA ASP A 270 33.98 -7.66 9.46
C ASP A 270 34.01 -7.04 8.04
N LEU A 271 34.08 -5.72 7.99
CA LEU A 271 34.22 -4.96 6.74
C LEU A 271 35.70 -4.70 6.52
N CYS A 272 36.37 -5.66 5.90
CA CYS A 272 37.73 -5.50 5.41
C CYS A 272 37.76 -4.40 4.34
N ILE A 273 38.94 -3.82 4.11
CA ILE A 273 39.14 -2.77 3.08
C ILE A 273 38.64 -3.23 1.70
N ASP A 274 38.85 -4.51 1.36
CA ASP A 274 38.43 -5.05 0.05
C ASP A 274 36.91 -5.14 -0.09
N LYS A 275 36.18 -5.52 0.96
CA LYS A 275 34.71 -5.50 0.94
C LYS A 275 34.17 -4.08 0.77
N ILE A 276 34.82 -3.10 1.38
CA ILE A 276 34.45 -1.68 1.22
C ILE A 276 34.72 -1.24 -0.22
N LYS A 277 35.86 -1.62 -0.81
CA LYS A 277 36.15 -1.37 -2.22
C LYS A 277 35.10 -2.00 -3.15
N LEU A 278 34.67 -3.23 -2.87
CA LEU A 278 33.61 -3.91 -3.63
C LEU A 278 32.26 -3.19 -3.51
N LEU A 279 31.88 -2.79 -2.29
CA LEU A 279 30.66 -1.98 -2.09
C LEU A 279 30.74 -0.66 -2.83
N ARG A 280 31.90 0.02 -2.84
CA ARG A 280 32.13 1.26 -3.59
C ARG A 280 32.02 1.07 -5.11
N LYS A 281 32.46 -0.07 -5.63
CA LYS A 281 32.27 -0.43 -7.05
C LYS A 281 30.80 -0.64 -7.41
N GLY A 282 29.94 -0.95 -6.43
CA GLY A 282 28.52 -1.20 -6.66
C GLY A 282 28.25 -2.51 -7.41
N CYS A 283 27.04 -2.71 -7.91
CA CYS A 283 26.69 -3.87 -8.73
C CYS A 283 25.57 -3.57 -9.72
N PHE A 284 25.49 -4.33 -10.81
CA PHE A 284 24.36 -4.27 -11.74
C PHE A 284 23.19 -5.14 -11.25
N ILE A 285 21.98 -4.58 -11.27
CA ILE A 285 20.70 -5.27 -11.08
C ILE A 285 19.78 -4.84 -12.22
N ASN A 286 19.23 -5.79 -12.99
CA ASN A 286 18.29 -5.52 -14.10
C ASN A 286 18.78 -4.40 -15.04
N ASN A 287 20.03 -4.51 -15.50
CA ASN A 287 20.74 -3.53 -16.35
C ASN A 287 20.92 -2.13 -15.73
N GLN A 288 20.79 -1.99 -14.42
CA GLN A 288 21.07 -0.73 -13.72
C GLN A 288 22.20 -0.89 -12.74
N HIS A 289 23.16 0.02 -12.82
CA HIS A 289 24.29 0.06 -11.89
C HIS A 289 23.87 0.75 -10.60
N ILE A 290 23.94 0.03 -9.50
CA ILE A 290 23.68 0.54 -8.16
C ILE A 290 24.99 0.64 -7.43
N TYR A 291 25.34 1.85 -7.06
CA TYR A 291 26.57 2.15 -6.34
C TYR A 291 26.29 3.19 -5.25
N PRO A 292 27.04 3.14 -4.15
CA PRO A 292 26.97 4.18 -3.14
C PRO A 292 27.61 5.47 -3.64
N VAL A 293 26.98 6.58 -3.27
CA VAL A 293 27.62 7.90 -3.33
C VAL A 293 28.60 8.05 -2.18
N ASN A 294 28.25 7.53 -0.99
CA ASN A 294 29.12 7.61 0.18
C ASN A 294 28.93 6.40 1.11
N ILE A 295 30.03 5.94 1.71
CA ILE A 295 30.07 4.90 2.73
C ILE A 295 30.96 5.39 3.87
N GLU A 296 30.37 5.54 5.06
CA GLU A 296 31.08 5.91 6.29
C GLU A 296 30.86 4.82 7.36
N ILE A 297 31.92 4.39 8.05
CA ILE A 297 31.80 3.50 9.19
C ILE A 297 31.63 4.36 10.43
N ILE A 298 30.47 4.27 11.08
CA ILE A 298 30.13 5.11 12.24
C ILE A 298 30.61 4.46 13.54
N LYS A 299 30.40 3.15 13.68
CA LYS A 299 30.77 2.40 14.88
C LYS A 299 31.31 1.04 14.48
N SER A 300 32.44 0.66 15.06
CA SER A 300 33.02 -0.66 14.94
C SER A 300 32.95 -1.36 16.30
N LYS A 301 32.29 -2.52 16.36
CA LYS A 301 32.39 -3.46 17.48
C LYS A 301 32.94 -4.77 16.93
N HIS A 302 33.58 -5.57 17.78
CA HIS A 302 34.15 -6.86 17.38
C HIS A 302 33.18 -7.77 16.61
N THR A 303 31.89 -7.74 16.93
CA THR A 303 30.87 -8.62 16.32
C THR A 303 29.94 -7.94 15.33
N SER A 304 30.06 -6.62 15.15
CA SER A 304 29.19 -5.90 14.21
C SER A 304 29.65 -4.48 13.94
N LYS A 305 29.42 -4.02 12.70
CA LYS A 305 29.72 -2.65 12.29
C LYS A 305 28.45 -1.89 11.91
N TRP A 306 28.43 -0.61 12.24
CA TRP A 306 27.43 0.33 11.77
C TRP A 306 28.00 1.15 10.62
N ILE A 307 27.31 1.09 9.49
CA ILE A 307 27.66 1.79 8.25
C ILE A 307 26.57 2.84 7.98
N LYS A 308 27.00 4.04 7.64
CA LYS A 308 26.15 5.03 6.97
C LYS A 308 26.35 4.86 5.46
N PHE A 309 25.28 4.44 4.80
CA PHE A 309 25.30 4.11 3.37
C PHE A 309 24.38 5.09 2.64
N THR A 310 24.96 5.88 1.73
CA THR A 310 24.23 6.91 0.97
C THR A 310 24.24 6.56 -0.50
N TYR A 311 23.08 6.47 -1.13
CA TYR A 311 22.94 6.13 -2.56
C TYR A 311 21.62 6.66 -3.13
N VAL A 312 21.47 6.59 -4.46
CA VAL A 312 20.19 6.89 -5.12
C VAL A 312 19.33 5.62 -5.13
N GLU A 313 18.24 5.62 -4.37
CA GLU A 313 17.35 4.46 -4.22
C GLU A 313 16.30 4.41 -5.33
N LYS A 314 16.26 3.31 -6.09
CA LYS A 314 15.14 3.00 -6.99
C LYS A 314 14.08 2.11 -6.34
N SER A 315 14.54 1.06 -5.67
CA SER A 315 13.68 0.03 -5.10
C SER A 315 14.23 -0.41 -3.75
N HIS A 316 13.30 -0.64 -2.84
CA HIS A 316 13.53 -1.09 -1.46
C HIS A 316 14.38 -2.36 -1.33
N ASN A 317 14.46 -3.19 -2.37
CA ASN A 317 15.22 -4.45 -2.37
C ASN A 317 16.65 -4.32 -2.88
N TYR A 318 16.99 -3.20 -3.55
CA TYR A 318 18.31 -3.03 -4.16
C TYR A 318 19.44 -3.00 -3.14
N LEU A 319 19.19 -2.36 -1.98
CA LEU A 319 20.12 -2.37 -0.86
C LEU A 319 20.41 -3.80 -0.38
N LEU A 320 19.36 -4.62 -0.19
CA LEU A 320 19.52 -5.99 0.29
C LEU A 320 20.30 -6.85 -0.72
N TYR A 321 19.98 -6.71 -2.01
CA TYR A 321 20.69 -7.42 -3.06
C TYR A 321 22.17 -7.04 -3.14
N LEU A 322 22.49 -5.73 -3.09
CA LEU A 322 23.87 -5.26 -3.14
C LEU A 322 24.72 -5.88 -2.01
N PHE A 323 24.21 -5.88 -0.79
CA PHE A 323 24.93 -6.44 0.37
C PHE A 323 25.00 -7.97 0.29
N SER A 324 23.92 -8.64 -0.12
CA SER A 324 23.88 -10.09 -0.31
C SER A 324 24.88 -10.56 -1.37
N LYS A 325 25.04 -9.80 -2.47
CA LYS A 325 25.98 -10.13 -3.56
C LYS A 325 27.43 -10.20 -3.09
N TYR A 326 27.78 -9.42 -2.08
CA TYR A 326 29.13 -9.40 -1.50
C TYR A 326 29.23 -10.19 -0.19
N ASN A 327 28.27 -11.10 0.07
CA ASN A 327 28.22 -11.95 1.26
C ASN A 327 28.28 -11.13 2.57
N ILE A 328 27.49 -10.05 2.63
CA ILE A 328 27.35 -9.21 3.81
C ILE A 328 25.91 -9.29 4.30
N THR A 329 25.73 -9.77 5.53
CA THR A 329 24.42 -9.97 6.14
C THR A 329 23.99 -8.72 6.90
N ILE A 330 22.87 -8.13 6.47
CA ILE A 330 22.27 -6.97 7.16
C ILE A 330 21.46 -7.46 8.37
N ARG A 331 21.89 -7.08 9.58
CA ARG A 331 21.20 -7.36 10.85
C ARG A 331 20.16 -6.30 11.21
N LYS A 332 20.43 -5.04 10.90
CA LYS A 332 19.49 -3.92 11.06
C LYS A 332 19.64 -2.95 9.90
N CYS A 333 18.52 -2.48 9.39
CA CYS A 333 18.48 -1.46 8.34
C CYS A 333 17.55 -0.35 8.79
N LYS A 334 18.08 0.87 8.94
CA LYS A 334 17.31 2.06 9.29
C LYS A 334 17.43 3.10 8.18
N ARG A 335 16.34 3.50 7.54
CA ARG A 335 16.38 4.66 6.62
C ARG A 335 16.48 5.94 7.46
N PHE A 336 17.63 6.59 7.36
CA PHE A 336 17.95 7.81 8.10
C PHE A 336 17.35 9.04 7.43
N SER A 337 17.54 9.17 6.12
CA SER A 337 17.05 10.31 5.36
C SER A 337 16.64 9.91 3.95
N PHE A 338 15.75 10.72 3.38
CA PHE A 338 15.35 10.68 1.99
C PHE A 338 15.31 12.13 1.48
N GLY A 339 16.24 12.47 0.60
CA GLY A 339 16.49 13.85 0.18
C GLY A 339 16.72 14.77 1.39
N PRO A 340 15.99 15.90 1.49
CA PRO A 340 16.17 16.87 2.58
C PRO A 340 15.57 16.41 3.91
N TYR A 341 14.77 15.34 3.95
CA TYR A 341 14.06 14.90 5.15
C TYR A 341 14.86 13.87 5.94
N LYS A 342 14.95 14.06 7.26
CA LYS A 342 15.59 13.11 8.18
C LYS A 342 14.56 12.52 9.13
N TYR A 343 14.82 11.29 9.58
CA TYR A 343 13.95 10.62 10.54
C TYR A 343 13.94 11.32 11.92
N THR A 344 14.97 12.10 12.23
CA THR A 344 15.08 12.89 13.48
C THR A 344 14.07 14.02 13.55
N ASP A 345 13.61 14.49 12.39
CA ASP A 345 12.78 15.68 12.27
C ASP A 345 11.29 15.32 12.35
N ILE A 346 10.96 14.03 12.49
CA ILE A 346 9.60 13.50 12.47
C ILE A 346 9.25 12.77 13.76
N ASN A 347 7.97 12.76 14.10
CA ASN A 347 7.48 11.95 15.21
C ASN A 347 7.56 10.46 14.87
N THR A 348 7.95 9.64 15.85
CA THR A 348 8.12 8.19 15.66
C THR A 348 6.82 7.40 15.68
N GLN A 349 5.74 7.98 16.22
CA GLN A 349 4.48 7.27 16.48
C GLN A 349 3.34 7.74 15.57
N PHE A 350 3.42 8.97 15.05
CA PHE A 350 2.33 9.60 14.32
C PHE A 350 2.71 9.98 12.90
N LEU A 351 1.71 9.94 12.02
CA LEU A 351 1.81 10.52 10.69
C LEU A 351 1.83 12.04 10.82
N MET A 352 2.92 12.66 10.39
CA MET A 352 3.12 14.10 10.52
C MET A 352 3.07 14.78 9.16
N PRO A 353 2.27 15.84 8.96
CA PRO A 353 2.34 16.64 7.74
C PRO A 353 3.70 17.34 7.65
N LEU A 354 4.31 17.32 6.47
CA LEU A 354 5.62 17.92 6.20
C LEU A 354 5.48 19.05 5.18
N LYS A 355 6.27 20.10 5.37
CA LYS A 355 6.44 21.13 4.34
C LYS A 355 7.29 20.59 3.20
N ILE A 356 6.90 20.87 1.97
CA ILE A 356 7.69 20.51 0.79
C ILE A 356 8.91 21.43 0.73
N HIS A 357 10.10 20.84 0.74
CA HIS A 357 11.36 21.59 0.73
C HIS A 357 11.58 22.22 -0.65
N SER A 358 12.21 23.39 -0.70
CA SER A 358 12.44 24.15 -1.94
C SER A 358 13.19 23.34 -3.00
N THR A 359 14.16 22.51 -2.59
CA THR A 359 14.97 21.66 -3.49
C THR A 359 14.17 20.60 -4.24
N ILE A 360 12.96 20.25 -3.80
CA ILE A 360 12.11 19.26 -4.46
C ILE A 360 10.79 19.86 -4.98
N ASN A 361 10.60 21.17 -4.80
CA ASN A 361 9.38 21.86 -5.18
C ASN A 361 9.12 21.78 -6.70
N HIS A 362 10.19 21.74 -7.49
CA HIS A 362 10.10 21.61 -8.95
C HIS A 362 9.57 20.25 -9.43
N PHE A 363 9.48 19.24 -8.55
CA PHE A 363 8.85 17.95 -8.89
C PHE A 363 7.33 17.97 -8.77
N ILE A 364 6.74 19.01 -8.17
CA ILE A 364 5.30 19.17 -8.07
C ILE A 364 4.73 19.46 -9.47
N THR A 365 3.66 18.76 -9.83
CA THR A 365 3.00 19.02 -11.11
C THR A 365 2.27 20.36 -11.09
N THR A 366 2.68 21.30 -11.93
CA THR A 366 1.99 22.58 -12.09
C THR A 366 0.71 22.37 -12.90
N HIS A 367 -0.36 23.05 -12.49
CA HIS A 367 -1.67 22.96 -13.15
C HIS A 367 -1.98 24.29 -13.82
N ASN A 368 -1.62 24.39 -15.10
CA ASN A 368 -1.83 25.61 -15.87
C ASN A 368 -3.32 25.82 -16.14
N SER A 369 -3.81 26.99 -15.76
CA SER A 369 -5.16 27.41 -16.10
C SER A 369 -5.28 27.73 -17.59
N LYS A 370 -6.35 27.28 -18.22
CA LYS A 370 -6.72 27.64 -19.58
C LYS A 370 -7.86 28.65 -19.55
N LEU A 371 -7.90 29.56 -20.51
CA LEU A 371 -9.07 30.41 -20.72
C LEU A 371 -10.08 29.61 -21.54
N ILE A 372 -11.31 29.51 -21.03
CA ILE A 372 -12.40 28.79 -21.69
C ILE A 372 -13.60 29.73 -21.77
N LEU A 373 -14.29 29.66 -22.91
CA LEU A 373 -15.56 30.34 -23.11
C LEU A 373 -16.63 29.74 -22.19
N SER A 374 -17.27 30.58 -21.39
CA SER A 374 -18.30 30.17 -20.45
C SER A 374 -19.47 31.13 -20.47
N HIS A 375 -20.65 30.60 -20.17
CA HIS A 375 -21.82 31.43 -19.94
C HIS A 375 -21.60 32.26 -18.68
N PRO A 376 -21.89 33.58 -18.72
CA PRO A 376 -21.78 34.44 -17.55
C PRO A 376 -22.69 33.90 -16.44
N LYS A 377 -22.13 33.72 -15.25
CA LYS A 377 -22.87 33.33 -14.05
C LYS A 377 -23.03 34.56 -13.16
N GLY A 378 -24.25 35.03 -12.95
CA GLY A 378 -24.57 36.16 -12.07
C GLY A 378 -25.64 37.09 -12.64
N ASN A 379 -26.04 38.09 -11.86
CA ASN A 379 -26.93 39.18 -12.29
C ASN A 379 -26.06 40.41 -12.53
N ILE A 380 -26.20 41.08 -13.68
CA ILE A 380 -25.57 42.39 -13.90
C ILE A 380 -26.56 43.48 -13.45
N THR A 381 -26.13 44.33 -12.52
CA THR A 381 -26.81 45.51 -11.93
C THR A 381 -26.74 46.73 -12.86
N LYS A 382 -27.26 47.92 -12.52
CA LYS A 382 -28.65 48.43 -12.59
C LYS A 382 -28.74 49.33 -13.85
N GLN A 383 -29.88 49.41 -14.53
CA GLN A 383 -30.13 50.54 -15.44
C GLN A 383 -30.30 51.82 -14.61
N GLN A 384 -29.59 52.89 -14.98
CA GLN A 384 -29.51 54.15 -14.21
C GLN A 384 -30.83 54.91 -14.03
N ASN A 385 -31.98 54.44 -14.55
CA ASN A 385 -33.27 55.11 -14.36
C ASN A 385 -34.47 54.19 -14.06
N GLN A 386 -34.27 52.88 -13.89
CA GLN A 386 -35.35 51.99 -13.47
C GLN A 386 -34.80 50.95 -12.50
N ASN A 387 -35.37 50.91 -11.28
CA ASN A 387 -35.08 49.92 -10.23
C ASN A 387 -35.57 48.50 -10.63
N LYS A 388 -35.14 48.00 -11.80
CA LYS A 388 -35.44 46.66 -12.29
C LYS A 388 -34.14 45.88 -12.46
N PHE A 389 -34.01 44.77 -11.74
CA PHE A 389 -32.94 43.81 -11.94
C PHE A 389 -33.33 42.90 -13.11
N LEU A 390 -32.49 42.81 -14.15
CA LEU A 390 -32.65 41.84 -15.23
C LEU A 390 -31.78 40.62 -14.92
N TYR A 391 -32.40 39.47 -14.72
CA TYR A 391 -31.67 38.21 -14.72
C TYR A 391 -31.13 37.94 -16.13
N ILE A 392 -29.92 37.37 -16.25
CA ILE A 392 -29.36 36.99 -17.56
C ILE A 392 -30.30 36.03 -18.32
N ASN A 393 -31.01 35.18 -17.58
CA ASN A 393 -32.05 34.31 -18.15
C ASN A 393 -33.25 35.09 -18.73
N ASP A 394 -33.60 36.24 -18.16
CA ASP A 394 -34.71 37.08 -18.65
C ASP A 394 -34.27 37.94 -19.84
N TYR A 395 -32.99 38.32 -19.91
CA TYR A 395 -32.43 39.02 -21.07
C TYR A 395 -32.53 38.17 -22.35
N LEU A 396 -32.28 36.85 -22.23
CA LEU A 396 -32.43 35.91 -23.35
C LEU A 396 -33.89 35.66 -23.75
N LYS A 397 -34.86 35.81 -22.83
CA LYS A 397 -36.29 35.67 -23.14
C LYS A 397 -36.88 36.92 -23.79
N ASN A 398 -36.34 38.10 -23.49
CA ASN A 398 -36.85 39.39 -23.95
C ASN A 398 -36.09 39.93 -25.18
N SER A 399 -35.19 39.16 -25.77
CA SER A 399 -34.54 39.56 -27.03
C SER A 399 -35.59 39.59 -28.15
N ILE A 400 -35.83 40.77 -28.71
CA ILE A 400 -36.82 41.09 -29.77
C ILE A 400 -36.36 40.53 -31.13
N ILE A 401 -36.14 39.22 -31.19
CA ILE A 401 -36.05 38.52 -32.48
C ILE A 401 -37.37 37.79 -32.60
N HIS A 402 -38.36 38.51 -33.12
CA HIS A 402 -39.52 37.87 -33.72
C HIS A 402 -39.00 37.02 -34.88
N ASP A 403 -39.23 35.71 -34.81
CA ASP A 403 -39.34 34.89 -36.02
C ASP A 403 -40.50 35.50 -36.82
N SER A 404 -40.14 36.37 -37.75
CA SER A 404 -41.02 36.81 -38.83
C SER A 404 -41.04 35.70 -39.87
N GLN A 405 -41.67 34.58 -39.51
CA GLN A 405 -42.32 33.74 -40.51
C GLN A 405 -43.71 34.34 -40.74
N ASP A 406 -43.76 35.40 -41.53
CA ASP A 406 -44.87 35.70 -42.43
C ASP A 406 -44.52 36.91 -43.30
N ILE A 407 -45.00 36.85 -44.55
CA ILE A 407 -44.96 37.84 -45.65
C ILE A 407 -43.84 37.54 -46.69
N THR A 408 -44.11 37.11 -47.93
CA THR A 408 -45.37 37.06 -48.70
C THR A 408 -45.18 36.34 -50.04
N LYS A 409 -46.34 35.93 -50.60
CA LYS A 409 -46.71 35.75 -52.03
C LYS A 409 -46.45 34.42 -52.70
#